data_AF-G4M7F5-F1
#
_entry.id   AF-G4M7F5-F1
#
_cell.length_a   1.000
_cell.length_b   1.000
_cell.length_c   1.000
_cell.angle_alpha   90.00
_cell.angle_beta   90.00
_cell.angle_gamma   90.00
#
_symmetry.space_group_name_H-M   'P 1'
#
loop_
_entity.id
_entity.type
_entity.pdbx_description
1 polymer ?
#
loop_
_entity_poly.entity_id
_entity_poly.type
_entity_poly.pdbx_seq_one_letter_code
_entity_poly.pdbx_strand_id
1 'polypeptide(L)'
;MNRTIECAARYVVRVARGWPRRHRCSAHRMCATVLECEAGTFHERKDIATMTVTIYHNPKCGTSRNTLALIRNAGIEPTVIEYLTHPPSREVLVALIARAGLLVREALREKGTPYAELGLDDPTLTDDQLIDAMLTHPILINRPFVDTPKGARLCRPSELVIDILPQPQKGPFTKEDGEVIIDASGKRVL
;
A
#
# COMPACT_ATOMS: atom_id res chain seq x y z
N MET A 1 0.54 -40.63 6.27
CA MET A 1 0.59 -39.34 6.98
C MET A 1 2.04 -38.92 7.05
N ASN A 2 2.47 -38.03 6.14
CA ASN A 2 2.91 -36.65 6.41
C ASN A 2 4.16 -36.55 7.31
N ARG A 3 5.33 -36.21 6.74
CA ARG A 3 5.91 -34.85 6.59
C ARG A 3 6.15 -34.23 7.97
N THR A 4 7.36 -33.81 8.34
CA THR A 4 8.17 -32.75 7.74
C THR A 4 9.50 -32.71 8.50
N ILE A 5 10.59 -32.24 7.86
CA ILE A 5 11.89 -31.76 8.40
C ILE A 5 13.05 -32.46 7.68
N GLU A 6 13.55 -31.82 6.62
CA GLU A 6 14.87 -31.99 6.00
C GLU A 6 14.94 -30.87 4.94
N CYS A 7 16.01 -30.11 4.71
CA CYS A 7 17.41 -30.41 4.91
C CYS A 7 18.17 -29.06 4.92
N ALA A 8 18.82 -28.74 6.03
CA ALA A 8 19.74 -27.61 6.13
C ALA A 8 21.18 -28.09 5.87
N ALA A 9 21.90 -27.32 5.05
CA ALA A 9 23.34 -27.12 5.07
C ALA A 9 24.28 -28.33 4.85
N ARG A 10 25.05 -28.26 3.75
CA ARG A 10 26.52 -28.40 3.66
C ARG A 10 26.91 -28.99 2.30
N TYR A 11 27.66 -28.24 1.49
CA TYR A 11 28.97 -28.69 1.01
C TYR A 11 29.66 -27.60 0.17
N VAL A 12 30.68 -26.98 0.76
CA VAL A 12 31.81 -26.41 0.02
C VAL A 12 32.70 -27.59 -0.35
N VAL A 13 33.19 -27.69 -1.60
CA VAL A 13 34.52 -28.25 -2.01
C VAL A 13 34.62 -28.37 -3.55
N ARG A 14 35.48 -27.51 -4.13
CA ARG A 14 36.66 -27.84 -4.99
C ARG A 14 36.51 -28.21 -6.49
N VAL A 15 36.94 -27.25 -7.32
CA VAL A 15 37.91 -27.28 -8.45
C VAL A 15 37.98 -28.50 -9.38
N ALA A 16 37.68 -28.27 -10.68
CA ALA A 16 38.36 -28.87 -11.84
C ALA A 16 38.19 -27.90 -13.03
N ARG A 17 39.21 -27.13 -13.45
CA ARG A 17 40.28 -27.50 -14.39
C ARG A 17 39.79 -28.29 -15.62
N GLY A 18 39.77 -27.64 -16.78
CA GLY A 18 39.70 -28.33 -18.07
C GLY A 18 39.08 -27.49 -19.20
N TRP A 19 39.80 -26.48 -19.69
CA TRP A 19 39.44 -25.80 -20.93
C TRP A 19 40.24 -26.42 -22.08
N PRO A 20 39.64 -27.13 -23.05
CA PRO A 20 40.28 -27.40 -24.31
C PRO A 20 39.82 -26.40 -25.37
N ARG A 21 40.78 -26.12 -26.24
CA ARG A 21 40.78 -25.16 -27.33
C ARG A 21 39.80 -25.57 -28.44
N ARG A 22 39.20 -24.54 -29.05
CA ARG A 22 38.80 -24.38 -30.47
C ARG A 22 38.65 -25.69 -31.28
N HIS A 23 37.43 -26.00 -31.69
CA HIS A 23 37.18 -26.53 -33.03
C HIS A 23 35.96 -25.86 -33.66
N ARG A 24 36.20 -25.34 -34.86
CA ARG A 24 35.24 -24.80 -35.81
C ARG A 24 34.45 -25.99 -36.38
N CYS A 25 33.13 -26.00 -36.27
CA CYS A 25 32.29 -26.88 -37.10
C CYS A 25 31.01 -26.15 -37.52
N SER A 26 30.82 -26.16 -38.83
CA SER A 26 29.80 -25.49 -39.62
C SER A 26 28.47 -26.25 -39.60
N ALA A 27 27.38 -25.49 -39.67
CA ALA A 27 26.01 -25.79 -40.11
C ALA A 27 25.63 -27.25 -40.42
N HIS A 28 24.58 -27.77 -39.78
CA HIS A 28 23.29 -28.09 -40.43
C HIS A 28 22.25 -28.68 -39.44
N ARG A 29 21.08 -28.03 -39.40
CA ARG A 29 19.72 -28.61 -39.43
C ARG A 29 19.27 -29.60 -38.33
N MET A 30 18.52 -29.04 -37.38
CA MET A 30 17.21 -29.46 -36.81
C MET A 30 17.00 -30.90 -36.30
N CYS A 31 16.70 -31.06 -35.00
CA CYS A 31 15.31 -31.20 -34.49
C CYS A 31 15.27 -31.45 -32.96
N ALA A 32 14.34 -30.76 -32.26
CA ALA A 32 13.74 -31.03 -30.94
C ALA A 32 14.68 -31.15 -29.71
N THR A 33 14.53 -30.41 -28.60
CA THR A 33 13.42 -29.63 -28.04
C THR A 33 14.08 -28.56 -27.16
N VAL A 34 14.01 -27.30 -27.58
CA VAL A 34 14.50 -26.18 -26.80
C VAL A 34 13.50 -25.96 -25.67
N LEU A 35 13.93 -26.24 -24.44
CA LEU A 35 13.38 -25.62 -23.25
C LEU A 35 13.62 -24.11 -23.39
N GLU A 36 12.61 -23.40 -23.91
CA GLU A 36 12.56 -21.95 -23.85
C GLU A 36 12.33 -21.55 -22.40
N CYS A 37 13.44 -21.38 -21.69
CA CYS A 37 13.51 -20.65 -20.45
C CYS A 37 13.44 -19.17 -20.83
N GLU A 38 12.24 -18.62 -20.94
CA GLU A 38 12.05 -17.20 -21.18
C GLU A 38 12.66 -16.42 -20.00
N ALA A 39 13.75 -15.72 -20.29
CA ALA A 39 14.34 -14.73 -19.43
C ALA A 39 13.37 -13.54 -19.30
N GLY A 40 12.36 -13.68 -18.45
CA GLY A 40 11.43 -12.62 -18.08
C GLY A 40 12.16 -11.49 -17.34
N THR A 41 12.29 -10.38 -18.03
CA THR A 41 12.46 -8.99 -17.56
C THR A 41 12.40 -8.81 -16.03
N PHE A 42 13.58 -8.73 -15.40
CA PHE A 42 13.73 -8.29 -14.00
C PHE A 42 13.22 -6.84 -13.75
N HIS A 43 12.95 -6.07 -14.82
CA HIS A 43 12.45 -4.70 -14.73
C HIS A 43 10.97 -4.61 -14.33
N GLU A 44 10.13 -5.58 -14.72
CA GLU A 44 8.67 -5.50 -14.47
C GLU A 44 8.28 -5.63 -13.00
N ARG A 45 9.07 -6.33 -12.18
CA ARG A 45 8.77 -6.48 -10.74
C ARG A 45 9.06 -5.21 -9.94
N LYS A 46 9.94 -4.34 -10.43
CA LYS A 46 10.28 -3.10 -9.72
C LYS A 46 9.19 -2.05 -9.90
N ASP A 47 8.57 -2.00 -11.08
CA ASP A 47 7.57 -0.99 -11.41
C ASP A 47 6.22 -1.24 -10.71
N ILE A 48 5.83 -2.50 -10.51
CA ILE A 48 4.58 -2.87 -9.82
C ILE A 48 4.61 -2.49 -8.33
N ALA A 49 5.73 -2.72 -7.64
CA ALA A 49 5.88 -2.36 -6.23
C ALA A 49 5.90 -0.83 -6.01
N THR A 50 6.27 -0.05 -7.02
CA THR A 50 6.34 1.42 -6.95
C THR A 50 5.04 2.15 -7.27
N MET A 51 3.94 1.44 -7.54
CA MET A 51 2.64 2.02 -7.88
C MET A 51 1.49 1.51 -7.01
N THR A 52 1.77 0.68 -6.01
CA THR A 52 0.71 0.14 -5.15
C THR A 52 0.18 1.22 -4.22
N VAL A 53 -1.10 1.57 -4.38
CA VAL A 53 -1.84 2.47 -3.50
C VAL A 53 -2.84 1.65 -2.70
N THR A 54 -2.86 1.81 -1.39
CA THR A 54 -3.82 1.17 -0.49
C THR A 54 -4.68 2.22 0.19
N ILE A 55 -5.98 1.99 0.25
CA ILE A 55 -6.93 2.86 0.95
C ILE A 55 -7.70 2.08 1.99
N TYR A 56 -7.66 2.56 3.24
CA TYR A 56 -8.49 2.09 4.34
C TYR A 56 -9.83 2.82 4.28
N HIS A 57 -10.78 2.18 3.61
CA HIS A 57 -12.02 2.78 3.13
C HIS A 57 -13.22 2.42 4.01
N ASN A 58 -14.18 3.33 4.12
CA ASN A 58 -15.53 3.03 4.60
C ASN A 58 -16.56 3.60 3.61
N PRO A 59 -17.39 2.75 2.97
CA PRO A 59 -18.33 3.17 1.92
C PRO A 59 -19.40 4.14 2.42
N LYS A 60 -19.69 4.14 3.72
CA LYS A 60 -20.69 5.04 4.34
C LYS A 60 -20.17 6.47 4.55
N CYS A 61 -18.89 6.76 4.30
CA CYS A 61 -18.29 8.07 4.56
C CYS A 61 -18.02 8.87 3.26
N GLY A 62 -18.64 10.04 3.10
CA GLY A 62 -18.45 10.91 1.93
C GLY A 62 -16.98 11.27 1.65
N THR A 63 -16.22 11.67 2.68
CA THR A 63 -14.77 11.93 2.53
C THR A 63 -13.99 10.73 2.02
N SER A 64 -14.39 9.51 2.40
CA SER A 64 -13.75 8.27 1.96
C SER A 64 -14.08 7.95 0.50
N ARG A 65 -15.30 8.24 0.05
CA ARG A 65 -15.71 8.09 -1.35
C ARG A 65 -15.04 9.11 -2.26
N ASN A 66 -15.00 10.38 -1.84
CA ASN A 66 -14.27 11.44 -2.56
C ASN A 66 -12.78 11.09 -2.71
N THR A 67 -12.15 10.59 -1.64
CA THR A 67 -10.74 10.17 -1.68
C THR A 67 -10.52 9.01 -2.65
N LEU A 68 -11.38 7.98 -2.62
CA LEU A 68 -11.30 6.86 -3.56
C LEU A 68 -11.45 7.32 -5.02
N ALA A 69 -12.38 8.24 -5.27
CA ALA A 69 -12.62 8.80 -6.60
C ALA A 69 -11.43 9.64 -7.10
N LEU A 70 -10.76 10.41 -6.23
CA LEU A 70 -9.52 11.14 -6.55
C LEU A 70 -8.37 10.21 -6.93
N ILE A 71 -8.21 9.06 -6.24
CA ILE A 71 -7.20 8.06 -6.58
C ILE A 71 -7.49 7.49 -7.98
N ARG A 72 -8.75 7.13 -8.26
CA ARG A 72 -9.17 6.63 -9.57
C ARG A 72 -9.04 7.66 -10.69
N ASN A 73 -9.25 8.94 -10.39
CA ASN A 73 -9.07 10.02 -11.35
C ASN A 73 -7.59 10.23 -11.74
N ALA A 74 -6.64 9.82 -10.90
CA ALA A 74 -5.22 9.71 -11.31
C ALA A 74 -4.95 8.47 -12.20
N GLY A 75 -5.96 7.64 -12.46
CA GLY A 75 -5.86 6.41 -13.24
C GLY A 75 -5.24 5.24 -12.51
N ILE A 76 -5.30 5.24 -11.18
CA ILE A 76 -4.77 4.19 -10.32
C ILE A 76 -5.97 3.43 -9.74
N GLU A 77 -5.95 2.09 -9.82
CA GLU A 77 -6.91 1.27 -9.07
C GLU A 77 -6.27 0.85 -7.74
N PRO A 78 -6.71 1.39 -6.60
CA PRO A 78 -6.09 1.11 -5.32
C PRO A 78 -6.58 -0.23 -4.74
N THR A 79 -5.76 -0.80 -3.85
CA THR A 79 -6.22 -1.85 -2.94
C THR A 79 -7.15 -1.23 -1.90
N VAL A 80 -8.43 -1.61 -1.95
CA VAL A 80 -9.45 -1.12 -1.02
C VAL A 80 -9.58 -2.09 0.14
N ILE A 81 -9.25 -1.63 1.36
CA ILE A 81 -9.40 -2.40 2.60
C ILE A 81 -10.50 -1.77 3.43
N GLU A 82 -11.57 -2.53 3.70
CA GLU A 82 -12.60 -2.10 4.64
C GLU A 82 -12.12 -2.34 6.06
N TYR A 83 -11.54 -1.30 6.67
CA TYR A 83 -10.84 -1.41 7.97
C TYR A 83 -11.75 -1.82 9.15
N LEU A 84 -13.08 -1.66 9.01
CA LEU A 84 -14.03 -2.09 10.04
C LEU A 84 -14.23 -3.60 10.04
N THR A 85 -14.11 -4.26 8.90
CA THR A 85 -14.25 -5.71 8.75
C THR A 85 -12.89 -6.41 8.76
N HIS A 86 -11.87 -5.75 8.21
CA HIS A 86 -10.51 -6.24 8.09
C HIS A 86 -9.53 -5.21 8.66
N PRO A 87 -9.42 -5.08 9.99
CA PRO A 87 -8.50 -4.12 10.59
C PRO A 87 -7.04 -4.46 10.25
N PRO A 88 -6.17 -3.46 10.11
CA PRO A 88 -4.73 -3.69 9.94
C PRO A 88 -4.14 -4.35 11.19
N SER A 89 -3.00 -5.04 11.01
CA SER A 89 -2.22 -5.52 12.16
C SER A 89 -1.62 -4.34 12.95
N ARG A 90 -1.17 -4.61 14.18
CA ARG A 90 -0.51 -3.61 15.03
C ARG A 90 0.67 -2.94 14.32
N GLU A 91 1.52 -3.75 13.70
CA GLU A 91 2.73 -3.28 13.01
C GLU A 91 2.37 -2.39 11.83
N VAL A 92 1.35 -2.77 11.06
CA VAL A 92 0.85 -2.00 9.91
C VAL A 92 0.25 -0.68 10.38
N LEU A 93 -0.54 -0.68 11.45
CA LEU A 93 -1.17 0.53 11.99
C LEU A 93 -0.12 1.53 12.50
N VAL A 94 0.86 1.05 13.27
CA VAL A 94 1.98 1.88 13.76
C VAL A 94 2.77 2.48 12.60
N ALA A 95 3.11 1.66 11.60
CA ALA A 95 3.82 2.14 10.42
C ALA A 95 3.01 3.17 9.63
N LEU A 96 1.69 2.98 9.51
CA LEU A 96 0.80 3.89 8.82
C LEU A 96 0.73 5.26 9.51
N ILE A 97 0.59 5.28 10.83
CA ILE A 97 0.55 6.53 11.62
C ILE A 97 1.89 7.27 11.52
N ALA A 98 3.00 6.56 11.68
CA ALA A 98 4.34 7.14 11.56
C ALA A 98 4.59 7.71 10.16
N ARG A 99 4.22 6.99 9.11
CA ARG A 99 4.34 7.46 7.71
C ARG A 99 3.39 8.60 7.38
N ALA A 100 2.27 8.70 8.09
CA ALA A 100 1.36 9.84 8.01
C ALA A 100 1.93 11.10 8.66
N GLY A 101 2.95 10.97 9.52
CA GLY A 101 3.52 12.07 10.29
C GLY A 101 2.56 12.59 11.36
N LEU A 102 1.67 11.72 11.85
CA LEU A 102 0.65 12.03 12.86
C LEU A 102 1.05 11.44 14.21
N LEU A 103 0.60 12.09 15.28
CA LEU A 103 0.57 11.47 16.59
C LEU A 103 -0.53 10.40 16.63
N VAL A 104 -0.35 9.39 17.47
CA VAL A 104 -1.35 8.32 17.65
C VAL A 104 -2.70 8.87 18.07
N ARG A 105 -2.70 9.93 18.90
CA ARG A 105 -3.91 10.64 19.31
C ARG A 105 -4.64 11.33 18.15
N GLU A 106 -3.92 11.85 17.15
CA GLU A 106 -4.52 12.49 15.97
C GLU A 106 -5.14 11.46 15.01
N ALA A 107 -4.67 10.22 15.07
CA ALA A 107 -5.23 9.10 14.33
C ALA A 107 -6.56 8.58 14.93
N LEU A 108 -6.92 9.02 16.14
CA LEU A 108 -8.18 8.63 16.79
C LEU A 108 -9.36 9.42 16.27
N ARG A 109 -10.50 8.76 16.25
CA ARG A 109 -11.80 9.34 15.96
C ARG A 109 -12.57 9.51 17.26
N GLU A 110 -12.81 10.76 17.64
CA GLU A 110 -13.57 11.11 18.84
C GLU A 110 -15.09 11.00 18.65
N LYS A 111 -15.59 11.42 17.49
CA LYS A 111 -17.05 11.58 17.27
C LYS A 111 -17.71 10.27 16.83
N GLY A 112 -18.73 9.85 17.60
CA GLY A 112 -19.55 8.68 17.29
C GLY A 112 -18.80 7.37 17.43
N THR A 113 -17.94 7.29 18.45
CA THR A 113 -17.12 6.14 18.82
C THR A 113 -17.13 6.01 20.35
N PRO A 114 -16.71 4.86 20.92
CA PRO A 114 -16.61 4.69 22.37
C PRO A 114 -15.42 5.44 22.99
N TYR A 115 -14.91 6.50 22.34
CA TYR A 115 -13.72 7.25 22.78
C TYR A 115 -13.88 7.81 24.20
N ALA A 116 -15.01 8.46 24.48
CA ALA A 116 -15.33 9.01 25.79
C ALA A 116 -15.70 7.92 26.82
N GLU A 117 -16.40 6.86 26.38
CA GLU A 117 -16.79 5.74 27.25
C GLU A 117 -15.58 4.95 27.77
N LEU A 118 -14.53 4.86 26.95
CA LEU A 118 -13.27 4.19 27.27
C LEU A 118 -12.25 5.10 27.97
N GLY A 119 -12.57 6.38 28.21
CA GLY A 119 -11.66 7.33 28.85
C GLY A 119 -10.39 7.62 28.05
N LEU A 120 -10.46 7.54 26.71
CA LEU A 120 -9.30 7.77 25.83
C LEU A 120 -8.89 9.25 25.71
N ASP A 121 -9.64 10.13 26.38
CA ASP A 121 -9.34 11.55 26.55
C ASP A 121 -8.29 11.81 27.64
N ASP A 122 -7.96 10.82 28.47
CA ASP A 122 -6.90 10.92 29.47
C ASP A 122 -5.53 11.17 28.81
N PRO A 123 -4.84 12.29 29.12
CA PRO A 123 -3.53 12.61 28.56
C PRO A 123 -2.39 11.75 29.12
N THR A 124 -2.64 10.96 30.18
CA THR A 124 -1.64 10.06 30.77
C THR A 124 -1.51 8.74 30.01
N LEU A 125 -2.45 8.43 29.13
CA LEU A 125 -2.41 7.24 28.29
C LEU A 125 -1.23 7.27 27.33
N THR A 126 -0.54 6.15 27.24
CA THR A 126 0.57 5.94 26.30
C THR A 126 0.05 5.64 24.90
N ASP A 127 0.87 5.96 23.90
CA ASP A 127 0.60 5.65 22.49
C ASP A 127 0.28 4.15 22.28
N ASP A 128 0.97 3.25 22.98
CA ASP A 128 0.72 1.81 22.90
C ASP A 128 -0.68 1.42 23.40
N GLN A 129 -1.15 2.04 24.49
CA GLN A 129 -2.51 1.81 24.99
C GLN A 129 -3.58 2.32 24.01
N LEU A 130 -3.32 3.46 23.37
CA LEU A 130 -4.20 4.00 22.34
C LEU A 130 -4.24 3.08 21.10
N ILE A 131 -3.11 2.52 20.70
CA ILE A 131 -3.02 1.54 19.61
C ILE A 131 -3.79 0.25 19.96
N ASP A 132 -3.66 -0.28 21.16
CA ASP A 132 -4.42 -1.46 21.59
C ASP A 132 -5.92 -1.20 21.61
N ALA A 133 -6.34 -0.02 22.05
CA ALA A 133 -7.73 0.40 21.97
C ALA A 133 -8.22 0.45 20.51
N MET A 134 -7.42 0.99 19.58
CA MET A 134 -7.76 1.02 18.15
C MET A 134 -7.87 -0.38 17.52
N LEU A 135 -7.01 -1.32 17.91
CA LEU A 135 -7.06 -2.70 17.43
C LEU A 135 -8.27 -3.46 17.99
N THR A 136 -8.63 -3.20 19.23
CA THR A 136 -9.81 -3.78 19.89
C THR A 136 -11.11 -3.20 19.32
N HIS A 137 -11.10 -1.89 19.03
CA HIS A 137 -12.24 -1.17 18.47
C HIS A 137 -11.83 -0.42 17.20
N PRO A 138 -11.83 -1.10 16.02
CA PRO A 138 -11.41 -0.49 14.75
C PRO A 138 -12.17 0.79 14.39
N ILE A 139 -13.38 0.98 14.92
CA ILE A 139 -14.16 2.22 14.76
C ILE A 139 -13.46 3.47 15.30
N LEU A 140 -12.52 3.32 16.24
CA LEU A 140 -11.70 4.41 16.78
C LEU A 140 -10.67 4.92 15.78
N ILE A 141 -10.34 4.16 14.73
CA ILE A 141 -9.39 4.60 13.71
C ILE A 141 -10.07 5.66 12.82
N ASN A 142 -9.45 6.83 12.71
CA ASN A 142 -9.94 7.91 11.86
C ASN A 142 -9.78 7.56 10.37
N ARG A 143 -10.59 8.17 9.50
CA ARG A 143 -10.78 7.71 8.11
C ARG A 143 -10.82 8.86 7.08
N PRO A 144 -10.45 8.59 5.82
CA PRO A 144 -9.71 7.42 5.33
C PRO A 144 -8.19 7.59 5.52
N PHE A 145 -7.49 6.49 5.78
CA PHE A 145 -6.05 6.45 5.58
C PHE A 145 -5.74 5.99 4.16
N VAL A 146 -4.80 6.67 3.52
CA VAL A 146 -4.26 6.27 2.22
C VAL A 146 -2.77 6.07 2.37
N ASP A 147 -2.29 4.93 1.88
CA ASP A 147 -0.89 4.58 1.82
C ASP A 147 -0.44 4.51 0.36
N THR A 148 0.62 5.24 0.01
CA THR A 148 1.23 5.23 -1.32
C THR A 148 2.75 5.10 -1.21
N PRO A 149 3.47 4.86 -2.32
CA PRO A 149 4.93 4.83 -2.31
C PRO A 149 5.57 6.18 -1.97
N LYS A 150 4.84 7.31 -2.11
CA LYS A 150 5.31 8.65 -1.72
C LYS A 150 5.10 8.94 -0.22
N GLY A 151 4.18 8.24 0.44
CA GLY A 151 3.89 8.41 1.85
C GLY A 151 2.48 7.96 2.22
N ALA A 152 2.15 8.05 3.50
CA ALA A 152 0.78 7.84 3.98
C ALA A 152 0.16 9.17 4.41
N ARG A 153 -1.17 9.29 4.37
CA ARG A 153 -1.91 10.42 4.95
C ARG A 153 -3.28 9.99 5.46
N LEU A 154 -3.74 10.69 6.50
CA LEU A 154 -5.15 10.77 6.85
C LEU A 154 -5.81 11.86 5.99
N CYS A 155 -6.61 11.47 5.00
CA CYS A 155 -7.16 12.41 4.00
C CYS A 155 -8.41 13.12 4.53
N ARG A 156 -8.21 14.03 5.49
CA ARG A 156 -9.23 14.92 6.05
C ARG A 156 -8.70 16.37 6.01
N PRO A 157 -8.97 17.14 4.96
CA PRO A 157 -9.95 16.89 3.90
C PRO A 157 -9.46 15.94 2.78
N SER A 158 -10.38 15.48 1.92
CA SER A 158 -10.10 14.38 0.95
C SER A 158 -9.01 14.70 -0.07
N GLU A 159 -8.87 15.97 -0.45
CA GLU A 159 -7.93 16.49 -1.44
C GLU A 159 -6.46 16.37 -1.01
N LEU A 160 -6.18 16.14 0.28
CA LEU A 160 -4.83 15.84 0.78
C LEU A 160 -4.23 14.59 0.11
N VAL A 161 -5.06 13.72 -0.45
CA VAL A 161 -4.57 12.54 -1.19
C VAL A 161 -3.74 12.94 -2.42
N ILE A 162 -4.03 14.09 -3.04
CA ILE A 162 -3.34 14.54 -4.26
C ILE A 162 -1.84 14.70 -4.01
N ASP A 163 -1.46 15.11 -2.80
CA ASP A 163 -0.07 15.38 -2.43
C ASP A 163 0.77 14.09 -2.34
N ILE A 164 0.12 12.94 -2.10
CA ILE A 164 0.78 11.63 -1.99
C ILE A 164 0.57 10.72 -3.21
N LEU A 165 -0.22 11.13 -4.21
CA LEU A 165 -0.43 10.31 -5.40
C LEU A 165 0.83 10.28 -6.28
N PRO A 166 1.21 9.11 -6.82
CA PRO A 166 2.36 9.03 -7.72
C PRO A 166 2.12 9.75 -9.05
N GLN A 167 0.87 9.75 -9.53
CA GLN A 167 0.44 10.31 -10.81
C GLN A 167 -0.42 11.58 -10.59
N PRO A 168 -0.36 12.57 -11.51
CA PRO A 168 -1.27 13.71 -11.50
C PRO A 168 -2.70 13.29 -11.84
N GLN A 169 -3.65 14.17 -11.51
CA GLN A 169 -5.06 13.98 -11.85
C GLN A 169 -5.25 14.04 -13.38
N LYS A 170 -6.03 13.13 -13.96
CA LYS A 170 -6.21 13.04 -15.42
C LYS A 170 -7.26 13.99 -15.98
N GLY A 171 -8.11 14.54 -15.12
CA GLY A 171 -9.20 15.44 -15.52
C GLY A 171 -9.77 16.23 -14.33
N PRO A 172 -10.74 17.12 -14.61
CA PRO A 172 -11.42 17.90 -13.58
C PRO A 172 -12.10 16.99 -12.56
N PHE A 173 -12.16 17.44 -11.32
CA PHE A 173 -12.75 16.69 -10.22
C PHE A 173 -13.60 17.60 -9.34
N THR A 174 -14.85 17.21 -9.14
CA THR A 174 -15.81 17.85 -8.25
C THR A 174 -16.23 16.84 -7.18
N LYS A 175 -16.17 17.24 -5.91
CA LYS A 175 -16.65 16.45 -4.77
C LYS A 175 -18.16 16.24 -4.85
N GLU A 176 -18.67 15.27 -4.08
CA GLU A 176 -20.11 14.98 -3.96
C GLU A 176 -20.96 16.18 -3.48
N ASP A 177 -20.37 17.14 -2.78
CA ASP A 177 -21.04 18.36 -2.29
C ASP A 177 -21.04 19.51 -3.32
N GLY A 178 -20.45 19.31 -4.50
CA GLY A 178 -20.35 20.32 -5.55
C GLY A 178 -19.08 21.18 -5.48
N GLU A 179 -18.21 20.97 -4.49
CA GLU A 179 -16.93 21.69 -4.40
C GLU A 179 -15.96 21.20 -5.48
N VAL A 180 -15.48 22.12 -6.32
CA VAL A 180 -14.52 21.83 -7.40
C VAL A 180 -13.12 21.80 -6.81
N ILE A 181 -12.42 20.67 -6.99
CA ILE A 181 -11.04 20.48 -6.50
C ILE A 181 -10.03 20.65 -7.61
N ILE A 182 -10.33 20.11 -8.79
CA ILE A 182 -9.49 20.22 -9.99
C ILE A 182 -10.32 20.85 -11.10
N ASP A 183 -9.86 21.95 -11.67
CA ASP A 183 -10.51 22.61 -12.78
C ASP A 183 -10.27 21.91 -14.13
N ALA A 184 -10.92 22.40 -15.19
CA ALA A 184 -10.79 21.85 -16.54
C ALA A 184 -9.35 21.97 -17.12
N SER A 185 -8.53 22.85 -16.56
CA SER A 185 -7.11 22.98 -16.88
C SER A 185 -6.20 22.06 -16.07
N GLY A 186 -6.76 21.23 -15.17
CA GLY A 186 -6.00 20.30 -14.32
C GLY A 186 -5.33 20.97 -13.12
N LYS A 187 -5.67 22.23 -12.81
CA LYS A 187 -5.12 22.96 -11.67
C LYS A 187 -6.03 22.81 -10.44
N ARG A 188 -5.41 22.77 -9.25
CA ARG A 188 -6.14 22.77 -7.99
C ARG A 188 -6.82 24.12 -7.76
N VAL A 189 -8.13 24.07 -7.52
CA VAL A 189 -8.94 25.21 -7.11
C VAL A 189 -8.92 25.22 -5.58
N LEU A 190 -8.36 26.26 -4.98
CA LEU A 190 -8.27 26.46 -3.52
C LEU A 190 -9.37 27.41 -3.08
#